data_AF-A0AAP5IBY0-F1
#
_entry.id   AF-A0AAP5IBY0-F1
#
_cell.length_a   1.000
_cell.length_b   1.000
_cell.length_c   1.000
_cell.angle_alpha   90.00
_cell.angle_beta   90.00
_cell.angle_gamma   90.00
#
_symmetry.space_group_name_H-M   'P 1'
#
loop_
_entity.id
_entity.type
_entity.pdbx_description
1 polymer ?
#
loop_
_entity_poly.entity_id
_entity_poly.type
_entity_poly.pdbx_seq_one_letter_code
_entity_poly.pdbx_strand_id
1 'polypeptide(L)' 'MALAESTYSNTLPDIPGYTVVEQLYVGYRASVYRAVEDASQRLLVIKLLQQDYPTFHDLQQLG' A
#
# COMPACT_ATOMS: atom_id res chain seq x y z
N MET A 1 34.65 5.29 -7.92
CA MET A 1 33.66 5.77 -6.93
C MET A 1 32.29 5.70 -7.61
N ALA A 2 31.54 4.63 -7.35
CA ALA A 2 30.16 4.50 -7.82
C ALA A 2 29.23 5.01 -6.72
N LEU A 3 28.35 5.95 -7.07
CA LEU A 3 27.38 6.55 -6.16
C LEU A 3 26.37 5.47 -5.74
N ALA A 4 26.14 5.35 -4.44
CA ALA A 4 25.16 4.43 -3.89
C ALA A 4 23.76 4.79 -4.41
N GLU A 5 23.26 3.99 -5.34
CA GLU A 5 21.84 3.98 -5.70
C GLU A 5 21.08 3.52 -4.45
N SER A 6 20.36 4.44 -3.82
CA SER A 6 19.36 4.11 -2.82
C SER A 6 18.39 3.13 -3.46
N THR A 7 18.62 1.84 -3.22
CA THR A 7 17.82 0.74 -3.73
C THR A 7 16.50 0.81 -2.98
N TYR A 8 15.56 1.63 -3.46
CA TYR A 8 14.16 1.48 -3.10
C TYR A 8 13.74 0.14 -3.71
N SER A 9 13.75 -0.90 -2.87
CA SER A 9 13.21 -2.20 -3.20
C SER A 9 11.79 -1.99 -3.71
N ASN A 10 11.60 -2.00 -5.02
CA ASN A 10 10.28 -1.92 -5.65
C ASN A 10 9.58 -3.28 -5.50
N THR A 11 9.45 -3.71 -4.26
CA THR A 11 8.86 -5.00 -3.91
C THR A 11 7.39 -4.74 -3.65
N LEU A 12 6.52 -5.43 -4.40
CA LEU A 12 5.09 -5.38 -4.14
C LEU A 12 4.80 -5.94 -2.74
N PRO A 13 3.82 -5.38 -2.02
CA PRO A 13 3.50 -5.85 -0.68
C PRO A 13 2.96 -7.28 -0.70
N ASP A 14 3.35 -8.07 0.29
CA ASP A 14 2.74 -9.37 0.57
C ASP A 14 1.45 -9.16 1.37
N ILE A 15 0.32 -9.58 0.81
CA ILE A 15 -1.00 -9.41 1.43
C ILE A 15 -1.68 -10.79 1.45
N PRO A 16 -1.85 -11.41 2.63
CA PRO A 16 -2.41 -12.76 2.72
C PRO A 16 -3.78 -12.87 2.04
N GLY A 17 -3.93 -13.85 1.15
CA GLY A 17 -5.15 -14.09 0.38
C GLY A 17 -5.28 -13.25 -0.90
N TYR A 18 -4.29 -12.41 -1.19
CA TYR A 18 -4.27 -11.57 -2.39
C TYR A 18 -2.90 -11.58 -3.06
N THR A 19 -2.88 -11.95 -4.34
CA THR A 19 -1.70 -11.81 -5.18
C THR A 19 -1.67 -10.39 -5.77
N VAL A 20 -0.71 -9.55 -5.34
CA VAL A 20 -0.53 -8.19 -5.88
C VAL A 20 0.11 -8.25 -7.27
N VAL A 21 -0.51 -7.61 -8.25
CA VAL A 21 -0.12 -7.66 -9.67
C VAL A 21 0.68 -6.43 -10.08
N GLU A 22 0.22 -5.25 -9.69
CA GLU A 22 0.88 -3.98 -10.02
C GLU A 22 0.51 -2.89 -9.02
N GLN A 23 1.38 -1.88 -8.92
CA GLN A 23 1.11 -0.65 -8.18
C GLN A 23 0.52 0.39 -9.14
N LEU A 24 -0.74 0.76 -8.90
CA LEU A 24 -1.47 1.71 -9.73
C LEU A 24 -1.15 3.16 -9.38
N TYR A 25 -0.88 3.45 -8.10
CA TYR A 25 -0.59 4.80 -7.63
C TYR A 25 0.17 4.79 -6.29
N VAL A 26 1.10 5.73 -6.14
CA VAL A 26 1.76 6.02 -4.85
C VAL A 26 1.43 7.44 -4.47
N GLY A 27 0.75 7.60 -3.34
CA GLY A 27 0.49 8.91 -2.74
C GLY A 27 0.94 8.96 -1.30
N TYR A 28 1.07 10.18 -0.78
CA TYR A 28 1.50 10.44 0.59
C TYR A 28 0.64 9.76 1.67
N ARG A 29 -0.67 9.58 1.40
CA ARG A 29 -1.60 8.97 2.37
C ARG A 29 -1.77 7.47 2.17
N ALA A 30 -1.58 6.99 0.93
CA ALA A 30 -1.88 5.62 0.57
C ALA A 30 -1.18 5.22 -0.73
N SER A 31 -0.83 3.94 -0.81
CA SER A 31 -0.50 3.26 -2.07
C SER A 31 -1.72 2.48 -2.56
N VAL A 32 -1.93 2.46 -3.87
CA VAL A 32 -3.03 1.76 -4.51
C VAL A 32 -2.45 0.67 -5.40
N TYR A 33 -2.96 -0.55 -5.24
CA TYR A 33 -2.50 -1.73 -5.95
C TYR A 33 -3.65 -2.43 -6.66
N ARG A 34 -3.35 -3.04 -7.80
CA ARG A 34 -4.20 -4.06 -8.42
C ARG A 34 -3.79 -5.43 -7.86
N ALA A 35 -4.76 -6.23 -7.46
CA ALA A 35 -4.51 -7.56 -6.93
C ALA A 35 -5.59 -8.55 -7.41
N VAL A 36 -5.30 -9.84 -7.24
CA VAL A 36 -6.23 -10.94 -7.46
C VAL A 36 -6.48 -11.63 -6.12
N GLU A 37 -7.73 -11.78 -5.73
CA GLU A 37 -8.11 -12.60 -4.56
C GLU A 37 -7.85 -14.08 -4.88
N ASP A 38 -7.07 -14.75 -4.04
CA ASP A 38 -6.63 -16.12 -4.32
C ASP A 38 -7.81 -17.11 -4.35
N ALA A 39 -8.77 -16.94 -3.44
CA ALA A 39 -9.91 -17.84 -3.28
C ALA A 39 -10.87 -17.83 -4.49
N SER A 40 -11.15 -16.66 -5.05
CA SER A 40 -12.15 -16.50 -6.11
C SER A 40 -11.56 -16.10 -7.46
N GLN A 41 -10.24 -15.89 -7.53
CA GLN A 41 -9.52 -15.37 -8.70
C GLN A 41 -10.12 -14.05 -9.22
N ARG A 42 -10.64 -13.22 -8.31
CA ARG A 42 -11.30 -11.95 -8.65
C ARG A 42 -10.31 -10.80 -8.64
N LEU A 43 -10.32 -10.02 -9.72
CA LEU A 43 -9.52 -8.80 -9.81
C LEU A 43 -10.13 -7.70 -8.95
N LEU A 44 -9.30 -7.04 -8.14
CA LEU A 44 -9.71 -5.98 -7.23
C LEU A 44 -8.62 -4.92 -7.05
N VAL A 45 -8.99 -3.84 -6.35
CA VAL A 45 -8.10 -2.73 -6.00
C VAL A 45 -7.91 -2.69 -4.49
N ILE A 46 -6.66 -2.76 -4.04
CA ILE A 46 -6.30 -2.63 -2.63
C ILE A 46 -5.72 -1.25 -2.39
N LYS A 47 -6.23 -0.55 -1.38
CA LYS A 47 -5.70 0.74 -0.92
C LYS A 47 -5.02 0.56 0.43
N LEU A 48 -3.68 0.59 0.44
CA LEU A 48 -2.87 0.48 1.64
C LEU A 48 -2.57 1.87 2.17
N LEU A 49 -3.02 2.18 3.39
CA LEU A 49 -2.75 3.48 4.02
C LEU A 49 -1.31 3.53 4.54
N GLN A 50 -0.60 4.62 4.25
CA GLN A 50 0.80 4.85 4.68
C GLN A 50 0.90 5.57 6.02
N GLN A 51 -0.20 6.12 6.50
CA GLN A 51 -0.33 6.71 7.82
C GLN A 51 -1.31 5.86 8.63
N ASP A 52 -1.01 5.68 9.91
CA ASP A 52 -1.99 5.14 10.85
C ASP A 52 -3.30 5.92 10.73
N TYR A 53 -4.42 5.20 10.76
CA TYR A 53 -5.70 5.86 10.90
C TYR A 53 -5.62 6.75 12.15
N PRO A 54 -6.00 8.03 12.07
CA PRO A 54 -5.91 8.93 13.21
C PRO A 54 -6.53 8.25 14.42
N THR A 55 -5.81 8.25 15.54
CA THR A 55 -6.37 7.66 16.74
C THR A 55 -7.63 8.45 17.10
N PHE A 56 -8.52 7.86 17.89
CA PHE A 56 -9.68 8.60 18.40
C PHE A 56 -9.27 9.93 19.07
N HIS A 57 -8.07 9.98 19.64
CA HIS A 57 -7.48 11.16 20.25
C HIS A 57 -7.10 12.25 19.22
N ASP A 58 -6.57 11.87 18.05
CA ASP A 58 -6.28 12.79 16.93
C ASP A 58 -7.55 13.41 16.35
N LEU A 59 -8.67 12.67 16.39
CA LEU A 59 -9.96 13.16 15.90
C LEU A 59 -10.62 14.17 16.86
N GLN A 60 -10.42 14.04 18.17
CA GLN A 60 -10.99 14.97 19.16
C GLN A 60 -10.29 16.32 19.20
N GLN A 61 -9.00 16.39 18.87
CA GLN A 61 -8.22 17.63 18.94
C GLN A 61 -8.51 18.59 17.76
N LEU A 62 -9.35 18.17 16.82
CA LEU A 62 -9.84 18.99 15.71
C LEU A 62 -11.16 19.73 16.02
N GLY A 63 -11.57 19.76 17.29
CA GLY A 63 -12.76 20.44 17.80
C GLY A 63 -12.45 21.76 18.49
#